data_AF-A0A0E3P5F7-F1
#
_entry.id   AF-A0A0E3P5F7-F1
#
_cell.length_a   1.000
_cell.length_b   1.000
_cell.length_c   1.000
_cell.angle_alpha   90.00
_cell.angle_beta   90.00
_cell.angle_gamma   90.00
#
_symmetry.space_group_name_H-M   'P 1'
#
loop_
_entity.id
_entity.type
_entity.pdbx_description
1 polymer ?
#
loop_
_entity_poly.entity_id
_entity_poly.type
_entity_poly.pdbx_seq_one_letter_code
_entity_poly.pdbx_strand_id
1 'polypeptide(L)'
;MNPIKTRIKDLLILESKVFADGRGYFFESYNKKTLELLTGKEYNFVQDNKSKSSCGVIRDLHYQLVPYSQAKLVRVLEGRV
;
A
#
# COMPACT_ATOMS: atom_id res chain seq x y z
N MET A 1 -2.77 1.00 11.84
CA MET A 1 -3.25 1.50 10.54
C MET A 1 -4.75 1.67 10.61
N ASN A 2 -5.27 2.82 10.16
CA ASN A 2 -6.71 3.06 10.09
C ASN A 2 -7.19 2.81 8.64
N PRO A 3 -8.19 1.93 8.41
CA PRO A 3 -8.71 1.69 7.08
C PRO A 3 -9.70 2.78 6.66
N ILE A 4 -9.54 3.31 5.45
CA ILE A 4 -10.50 4.20 4.81
C ILE A 4 -11.06 3.46 3.59
N LYS A 5 -12.37 3.21 3.59
CA LYS A 5 -13.06 2.55 2.47
C LYS A 5 -13.17 3.51 1.29
N THR A 6 -12.94 3.00 0.09
CA THR A 6 -13.17 3.73 -1.15
C THR A 6 -14.49 3.32 -1.79
N ARG A 7 -14.84 3.94 -2.92
CA ARG A 7 -16.01 3.53 -3.73
C ARG A 7 -15.77 2.23 -4.48
N ILE A 8 -14.52 1.80 -4.62
CA ILE A 8 -14.15 0.55 -5.27
C ILE A 8 -14.13 -0.55 -4.20
N LYS A 9 -14.93 -1.60 -4.42
CA LYS A 9 -14.97 -2.75 -3.51
C LYS A 9 -13.57 -3.32 -3.32
N ASP A 10 -13.23 -3.67 -2.09
CA ASP A 10 -11.95 -4.23 -1.65
C ASP A 10 -10.72 -3.29 -1.81
N LEU A 11 -10.88 -2.07 -2.33
CA LEU A 11 -9.81 -1.06 -2.35
C LEU A 11 -9.86 -0.21 -1.07
N LEU A 12 -8.78 -0.27 -0.30
CA LEU A 12 -8.62 0.44 0.96
C LEU A 12 -7.46 1.43 0.88
N ILE A 13 -7.66 2.62 1.46
CA ILE A 13 -6.55 3.51 1.83
C ILE A 13 -6.20 3.20 3.28
N LEU A 14 -4.92 3.00 3.57
CA LEU A 14 -4.44 2.63 4.90
C LEU A 14 -3.62 3.79 5.47
N GLU A 15 -4.17 4.46 6.48
CA GLU A 15 -3.48 5.56 7.16
C GLU A 15 -2.58 4.99 8.27
N SER A 16 -1.27 5.23 8.17
CA SER A 16 -0.30 4.83 9.19
C SER A 16 -0.29 5.81 10.35
N LYS A 17 -0.17 5.28 11.58
CA LYS A 17 0.07 6.10 12.76
C LYS A 17 1.55 6.47 12.81
N VAL A 18 1.85 7.75 12.63
CA VAL A 18 3.22 8.27 12.63
C VAL A 18 3.61 8.75 14.02
N PHE A 19 4.77 8.32 14.49
CA PHE A 19 5.39 8.76 15.73
C PHE A 19 6.57 9.68 15.37
N ALA A 20 6.50 10.96 15.71
CA ALA A 20 7.54 11.93 15.38
C ALA A 20 8.22 12.48 16.64
N ASP A 21 9.52 12.76 16.54
CA ASP A 21 10.33 13.41 17.57
C ASP A 21 11.46 14.26 16.94
N GLY A 22 12.33 14.84 17.77
CA GLY A 22 13.42 15.70 17.30
C GLY A 22 14.45 15.04 16.35
N ARG A 23 14.42 13.72 16.19
CA ARG A 23 15.29 12.96 15.28
C ARG A 23 14.62 12.69 13.92
N GLY A 24 13.30 12.86 13.83
CA GLY A 24 12.52 12.54 12.63
C GLY A 24 11.21 11.83 12.96
N TYR A 25 10.87 10.80 12.21
CA TYR A 25 9.64 10.03 12.41
C TYR A 25 9.87 8.52 12.27
N PHE A 26 9.00 7.76 12.91
CA PHE A 26 8.93 6.32 12.84
C PHE A 26 7.47 5.89 12.67
N PHE A 27 7.23 4.89 11.84
CA PHE A 27 5.93 4.23 11.76
C PHE A 27 6.08 2.82 11.20
N GLU A 28 5.13 1.97 11.56
CA GLU A 28 4.99 0.64 10.96
C GLU A 28 4.32 0.78 9.59
N SER A 29 5.08 0.52 8.53
CA SER A 29 4.57 0.60 7.15
C SER A 29 3.79 -0.64 6.71
N TYR A 30 3.93 -1.75 7.43
CA TYR A 30 3.24 -2.99 7.18
C TYR A 30 3.18 -3.84 8.45
N ASN A 31 2.03 -4.45 8.70
CA ASN A 31 1.82 -5.47 9.72
C ASN A 31 0.89 -6.54 9.18
N LYS A 32 1.38 -7.78 9.07
CA LYS A 32 0.61 -8.90 8.51
C LYS A 32 -0.72 -9.09 9.26
N LYS A 33 -0.65 -9.24 10.58
CA LYS A 33 -1.82 -9.48 11.44
C LYS A 33 -2.86 -8.36 11.33
N THR A 34 -2.43 -7.09 11.36
CA THR A 34 -3.34 -5.96 11.20
C THR A 34 -3.96 -5.96 9.80
N LEU A 35 -3.18 -6.14 8.74
CA LEU A 35 -3.71 -6.14 7.37
C LEU A 35 -4.75 -7.25 7.15
N GLU A 36 -4.45 -8.46 7.62
CA GLU A 36 -5.35 -9.61 7.49
C GLU A 36 -6.63 -9.41 8.30
N LEU A 37 -6.54 -8.87 9.52
CA LEU A 37 -7.71 -8.50 10.32
C LEU A 37 -8.58 -7.45 9.64
N LEU A 38 -7.96 -6.44 9.00
CA LEU A 38 -8.67 -5.35 8.33
C LEU A 38 -9.35 -5.79 7.02
N THR A 39 -8.78 -6.78 6.33
CA THR A 39 -9.23 -7.21 4.99
C THR A 39 -10.02 -8.51 5.00
N GLY A 40 -9.93 -9.29 6.08
CA GLY A 40 -10.50 -10.63 6.15
C GLY A 40 -9.86 -11.64 5.19
N LYS A 41 -8.66 -11.34 4.66
CA LYS A 41 -7.93 -12.19 3.70
C LYS A 41 -6.50 -12.39 4.19
N GLU A 42 -5.98 -13.60 3.98
CA GLU A 42 -4.56 -13.88 4.17
C GLU A 42 -3.76 -13.36 2.96
N TYR A 43 -2.66 -12.65 3.22
CA TYR A 43 -1.78 -12.16 2.16
C TYR A 43 -0.35 -12.65 2.36
N ASN A 44 0.21 -13.22 1.30
CA ASN A 44 1.60 -13.62 1.22
C ASN A 44 2.28 -12.79 0.12
N PHE A 45 2.89 -11.67 0.52
CA PHE A 45 3.64 -10.81 -0.40
C PHE A 45 4.94 -11.52 -0.79
N VAL A 46 5.07 -11.85 -2.07
CA VAL A 46 6.21 -12.60 -2.64
C VAL A 46 7.16 -11.75 -3.47
N GLN A 47 6.83 -10.46 -3.66
CA GLN A 47 7.61 -9.54 -4.47
C GLN A 47 7.54 -8.13 -3.88
N ASP A 48 8.68 -7.46 -3.85
CA ASP A 48 8.82 -6.03 -3.54
C ASP A 48 9.30 -5.27 -4.77
N ASN A 49 8.73 -4.10 -5.00
CA ASN A 49 9.06 -3.24 -6.14
C ASN A 49 9.21 -1.80 -5.67
N LYS A 50 10.25 -1.13 -6.15
CA LYS A 50 10.48 0.30 -5.96
C LYS A 50 10.67 0.98 -7.31
N SER A 51 9.96 2.08 -7.52
CA SER A 51 10.10 2.89 -8.74
C SER A 51 10.31 4.36 -8.41
N LYS A 52 10.98 5.07 -9.31
CA LYS A 52 11.07 6.53 -9.34
C LYS A 52 10.49 7.01 -10.67
N SER A 53 9.69 8.06 -10.62
CA SER A 53 9.08 8.69 -11.79
C SER A 53 9.44 10.16 -11.81
N SER A 54 9.75 10.69 -13.00
CA SER A 54 9.82 12.14 -13.23
C SER A 54 8.40 12.71 -13.35
N CYS A 55 8.24 14.02 -13.12
CA CYS A 55 6.95 14.70 -13.29
C CYS A 55 6.37 14.45 -14.69
N GLY A 56 5.08 14.13 -14.76
CA GLY A 56 4.37 13.84 -16.01
C GLY A 56 4.38 12.38 -16.47
N VAL A 57 5.14 11.50 -15.83
CA VAL A 57 5.13 10.06 -16.16
C VAL A 57 3.84 9.39 -15.67
N ILE A 58 3.14 8.70 -16.58
CA ILE A 58 1.97 7.86 -16.30
C ILE A 58 2.37 6.38 -16.42
N ARG A 59 1.95 5.54 -15.48
CA ARG A 59 2.18 4.08 -15.47
C ARG A 59 0.85 3.37 -15.26
N ASP A 60 0.09 3.18 -16.33
CA ASP A 60 -1.31 2.72 -16.26
C ASP A 60 -1.76 2.07 -17.58
N LEU A 61 -2.74 1.15 -17.64
CA LEU A 61 -3.42 0.39 -16.56
C LEU A 61 -2.85 -1.02 -16.47
N HIS A 62 -2.52 -1.49 -15.26
CA HIS A 62 -1.95 -2.82 -15.03
C HIS A 62 -2.83 -3.68 -14.12
N TYR A 63 -3.32 -4.80 -14.64
CA TYR A 63 -4.04 -5.83 -13.87
C TYR A 63 -3.62 -7.23 -14.33
N GLN A 64 -3.87 -8.22 -13.47
CA GLN A 64 -3.68 -9.63 -13.79
C GLN A 64 -4.95 -10.39 -13.41
N LEU A 65 -5.34 -11.34 -14.27
CA LEU A 65 -6.50 -12.19 -14.07
C LEU A 65 -6.10 -13.52 -13.41
N VAL A 66 -7.10 -14.21 -12.85
CA VAL A 66 -6.98 -15.59 -12.37
C VAL A 66 -6.39 -16.48 -13.48
N PRO A 67 -5.45 -17.40 -13.17
CA PRO A 67 -5.00 -17.81 -11.83
C PRO A 67 -3.86 -16.95 -11.25
N TYR A 68 -3.39 -15.93 -11.97
CA TYR A 68 -2.22 -15.14 -11.61
C TYR A 68 -2.57 -13.73 -11.10
N SER A 69 -3.77 -13.55 -10.54
CA SER A 69 -4.21 -12.26 -10.01
C SER A 69 -3.29 -11.79 -8.87
N GLN A 70 -2.94 -10.51 -8.86
CA GLN A 70 -1.99 -9.94 -7.91
C GLN A 70 -2.62 -8.80 -7.10
N ALA A 71 -2.55 -8.93 -5.77
CA ALA A 71 -2.79 -7.82 -4.86
C ALA A 71 -1.53 -6.96 -4.72
N LYS A 72 -1.69 -5.65 -4.57
CA LYS A 72 -0.59 -4.70 -4.42
C LYS A 72 -0.80 -3.85 -3.17
N LEU A 73 0.20 -3.79 -2.30
CA LEU A 73 0.31 -2.79 -1.24
C LEU A 73 1.27 -1.71 -1.71
N VAL A 74 0.76 -0.51 -1.98
CA VAL A 74 1.52 0.57 -2.64
C VAL A 74 1.65 1.76 -1.70
N ARG A 75 2.85 2.37 -1.66
CA ARG A 75 3.12 3.60 -0.91
C ARG A 75 4.05 4.53 -1.70
N VAL A 76 3.95 5.83 -1.45
CA VAL A 76 4.90 6.83 -1.91
C VAL A 76 5.89 7.11 -0.78
N LEU A 77 7.20 6.99 -1.06
CA LEU A 77 8.26 7.28 -0.10
C LEU A 77 8.66 8.75 -0.12
N GLU A 78 8.66 9.36 -1.31
CA GLU A 78 9.11 10.73 -1.54
C GLU A 78 8.27 11.34 -2.67
N GLY A 79 7.88 12.61 -2.51
CA GLY A 79 7.04 13.32 -3.46
C GLY A 79 5.55 12.94 -3.36
N ARG A 80 4.85 12.96 -4.49
CA ARG A 80 3.44 12.62 -4.62
C ARG A 80 3.16 11.96 -5.97
N VAL A 81 2.21 11.05 -5.99
CA VAL A 81 1.64 10.43 -7.21
C VAL A 81 0.14 10.64 -7.23
#